data_AF-B6BN95-F1
#
_entry.id   AF-B6BN95-F1
#
_cell.length_a   1.000
_cell.length_b   1.000
_cell.length_c   1.000
_cell.angle_alpha   90.00
_cell.angle_beta   90.00
_cell.angle_gamma   90.00
#
_symmetry.space_group_name_H-M   'P 1'
#
loop_
_entity.id
_entity.type
_entity.pdbx_description
1 polymer ?
#
loop_
_entity_poly.entity_id
_entity_poly.type
_entity_poly.pdbx_seq_one_letter_code
_entity_poly.pdbx_strand_id
1 'polypeptide(L)'
;MNNTIKNSILSVPFLKSLFFIQNEWHQHGVFLHTLRVTYYTIKAKDFTLIPAALLHDIGKPFSAFKKDENDIKYGEYSFTDHEEVSYQIIKNWPFMSEYTKNIVRYHYLIRDIKKSKKENYKRYEVKKAIWESLSDEMHEELERFLLYDDLGKGKKRR
;
A
#
# COMPACT_ATOMS: atom_id res chain seq x y z
N MET A 1 2.78 15.49 -9.37
CA MET A 1 1.51 15.51 -10.12
C MET A 1 0.44 15.00 -9.17
N ASN A 2 -0.47 15.87 -8.73
CA ASN A 2 -1.63 15.46 -7.94
C ASN A 2 -2.55 14.65 -8.85
N ASN A 3 -2.52 13.33 -8.73
CA ASN A 3 -3.49 12.50 -9.43
C ASN A 3 -4.83 12.67 -8.71
N THR A 4 -5.78 13.35 -9.34
CA THR A 4 -7.11 13.73 -8.83
C THR A 4 -8.09 12.55 -8.79
N ILE A 5 -7.60 11.35 -8.56
CA ILE A 5 -8.39 10.13 -8.64
C ILE A 5 -9.03 9.87 -7.29
N LYS A 6 -10.37 9.95 -7.27
CA LYS A 6 -11.21 9.76 -6.08
C LYS A 6 -12.40 8.88 -6.46
N ASN A 7 -12.14 7.58 -6.60
CA ASN A 7 -13.18 6.62 -6.92
C ASN A 7 -14.22 6.54 -5.80
N SER A 8 -15.50 6.55 -6.16
CA SER A 8 -16.56 6.24 -5.19
C SER A 8 -16.58 4.74 -4.92
N ILE A 9 -17.14 4.34 -3.76
CA ILE A 9 -17.23 2.93 -3.32
C ILE A 9 -17.99 2.05 -4.33
N LEU A 10 -18.92 2.64 -5.09
CA LEU A 10 -19.73 1.94 -6.11
C LEU A 10 -19.14 2.01 -7.52
N SER A 11 -18.02 2.71 -7.71
CA SER A 11 -17.39 2.83 -9.02
C SER A 11 -16.78 1.50 -9.48
N VAL A 12 -16.78 1.28 -10.79
CA VAL A 12 -16.19 0.07 -11.39
C VAL A 12 -14.71 -0.11 -11.01
N PRO A 13 -13.84 0.92 -11.07
CA PRO A 13 -12.45 0.79 -10.66
C PRO A 13 -12.30 0.38 -9.19
N PHE A 14 -13.11 0.94 -8.29
CA PHE A 14 -13.10 0.60 -6.87
C PHE A 14 -13.46 -0.86 -6.66
N LEU A 15 -14.62 -1.30 -7.14
CA LEU A 15 -15.12 -2.66 -6.92
C LEU A 15 -14.22 -3.71 -7.59
N LYS A 16 -13.73 -3.43 -8.81
CA LYS A 16 -12.82 -4.35 -9.51
C LYS A 16 -11.48 -4.47 -8.82
N SER A 17 -10.90 -3.35 -8.38
CA SER A 17 -9.61 -3.39 -7.68
C SER A 17 -9.71 -4.04 -6.29
N LEU A 18 -10.81 -3.80 -5.58
CA LEU A 18 -11.06 -4.39 -4.28
C LEU A 18 -11.20 -5.92 -4.37
N PHE A 19 -12.06 -6.43 -5.25
CA PHE A 19 -12.44 -7.85 -5.22
C PHE A 19 -11.69 -8.74 -6.22
N PHE A 20 -11.25 -8.22 -7.37
CA PHE A 20 -10.85 -9.06 -8.49
C PHE A 20 -9.41 -8.89 -8.94
N ILE A 21 -8.93 -7.66 -9.17
CA ILE A 21 -7.65 -7.44 -9.86
C ILE A 21 -6.91 -6.19 -9.39
N GLN A 22 -5.63 -6.34 -9.04
CA GLN A 22 -4.72 -5.21 -8.80
C GLN A 22 -3.82 -4.99 -10.03
N ASN A 23 -2.52 -5.19 -9.87
CA ASN A 23 -1.48 -5.11 -10.89
C ASN A 23 -0.77 -6.47 -11.06
N GLU A 24 0.18 -6.52 -11.98
CA GLU A 24 0.94 -7.73 -12.34
C GLU A 24 1.62 -8.43 -11.16
N TRP A 25 1.93 -7.68 -10.10
CA TRP A 25 2.64 -8.17 -8.92
C TRP A 25 1.73 -8.92 -7.94
N HIS A 26 0.41 -8.81 -8.07
CA HIS A 26 -0.54 -9.37 -7.11
C HIS A 26 -1.45 -10.39 -7.79
N GLN A 27 -1.51 -11.60 -7.25
CA GLN A 27 -2.39 -12.66 -7.76
C GLN A 27 -3.89 -12.29 -7.64
N HIS A 28 -4.24 -11.44 -6.69
CA HIS A 28 -5.61 -11.19 -6.24
C HIS A 28 -5.97 -9.70 -6.17
N GLY A 29 -7.26 -9.39 -6.00
CA GLY A 29 -7.72 -8.05 -5.61
C GLY A 29 -7.20 -7.61 -4.25
N VAL A 30 -7.41 -6.33 -3.90
CA VAL A 30 -6.92 -5.73 -2.65
C VAL A 30 -7.43 -6.49 -1.42
N PHE A 31 -8.72 -6.86 -1.39
CA PHE A 31 -9.32 -7.52 -0.24
C PHE A 31 -8.61 -8.82 0.14
N LEU A 32 -8.41 -9.73 -0.83
CA LEU A 32 -7.76 -11.01 -0.56
C LEU A 32 -6.27 -10.83 -0.27
N HIS A 33 -5.61 -9.84 -0.88
CA HIS A 33 -4.25 -9.48 -0.52
C HIS A 33 -4.14 -9.04 0.95
N THR A 34 -4.98 -8.09 1.39
CA THR A 34 -5.08 -7.64 2.79
C THR A 34 -5.28 -8.82 3.74
N LEU A 35 -6.23 -9.72 3.47
CA LEU A 35 -6.45 -10.91 4.30
C LEU A 35 -5.22 -11.82 4.38
N ARG A 36 -4.46 -11.96 3.29
CA ARG A 36 -3.23 -12.75 3.27
C ARG A 36 -2.12 -12.07 4.10
N VAL A 37 -1.95 -10.75 3.98
CA VAL A 37 -1.01 -10.01 4.83
C VAL A 37 -1.35 -10.22 6.30
N THR A 38 -2.63 -10.02 6.68
CA THR A 38 -3.11 -10.28 8.04
C THR A 38 -2.85 -11.73 8.49
N TYR A 39 -3.07 -12.72 7.62
CA TYR A 39 -2.75 -14.11 7.91
C TYR A 39 -1.26 -14.32 8.23
N TYR A 40 -0.35 -13.76 7.43
CA TYR A 40 1.09 -13.90 7.68
C TYR A 40 1.54 -13.16 8.94
N THR A 41 0.96 -11.99 9.23
CA THR A 41 1.16 -11.28 10.48
C THR A 41 0.73 -12.12 11.69
N ILE A 42 -0.47 -12.72 11.65
CA ILE A 42 -0.96 -13.61 12.72
C ILE A 42 -0.06 -14.83 12.86
N LYS A 43 0.33 -15.44 11.73
CA LYS A 43 1.20 -16.63 11.72
C LYS A 43 2.57 -16.34 12.36
N ALA A 44 3.09 -15.12 12.20
CA ALA A 44 4.32 -14.67 12.83
C ALA A 44 4.17 -14.28 14.31
N LYS A 45 2.93 -14.18 14.82
CA LYS A 45 2.57 -13.70 16.17
C LYS A 45 2.83 -12.21 16.39
N ASP A 46 2.90 -11.44 15.31
CA ASP A 46 3.10 -9.98 15.35
C ASP A 46 1.78 -9.24 15.51
N PHE A 47 1.13 -9.44 16.65
CA PHE A 47 -0.23 -8.95 16.88
C PHE A 47 -0.34 -7.42 16.85
N THR A 48 0.75 -6.71 17.14
CA THR A 48 0.83 -5.24 17.05
C THR A 48 0.65 -4.74 15.61
N LEU A 49 1.01 -5.53 14.60
CA LEU A 49 0.91 -5.18 13.18
C LEU A 49 -0.45 -5.54 12.57
N ILE A 50 -1.35 -6.26 13.27
CA ILE A 50 -2.67 -6.65 12.72
C ILE A 50 -3.49 -5.44 12.26
N PRO A 51 -3.62 -4.35 13.03
CA PRO A 51 -4.37 -3.18 12.59
C PRO A 51 -3.79 -2.59 11.30
N ALA A 52 -2.47 -2.51 11.17
CA ALA A 52 -1.81 -2.05 9.95
C ALA A 52 -2.02 -3.03 8.79
N ALA A 53 -1.95 -4.34 9.04
CA ALA A 53 -2.17 -5.37 8.02
C ALA A 53 -3.56 -5.25 7.39
N LEU A 54 -4.59 -4.97 8.20
CA LEU A 54 -5.96 -4.76 7.73
C LEU A 54 -6.18 -3.45 6.97
N LEU A 55 -5.34 -2.44 7.18
CA LEU A 55 -5.61 -1.05 6.75
C LEU A 55 -4.58 -0.46 5.77
N HIS A 56 -3.40 -1.07 5.61
CA HIS A 56 -2.29 -0.50 4.83
C HIS A 56 -2.68 -0.10 3.40
N ASP A 57 -3.60 -0.87 2.81
CA ASP A 57 -4.06 -0.73 1.43
C ASP A 57 -5.50 -0.23 1.28
N ILE A 58 -6.14 0.23 2.36
CA ILE A 58 -7.54 0.69 2.31
C ILE A 58 -7.77 1.82 1.28
N GLY A 59 -6.72 2.59 0.97
CA GLY A 59 -6.70 3.65 -0.02
C GLY A 59 -6.51 3.21 -1.48
N LYS A 60 -6.10 1.96 -1.75
CA LYS A 60 -5.89 1.47 -3.14
C LYS A 60 -7.16 1.57 -3.99
N PRO A 61 -8.33 1.05 -3.56
CA PRO A 61 -9.54 1.14 -4.37
C PRO A 61 -9.97 2.59 -4.70
N PHE A 62 -9.75 3.52 -3.78
CA PHE A 62 -10.04 4.95 -3.96
C PHE A 62 -9.13 5.64 -4.98
N SER A 63 -7.91 5.14 -5.16
CA SER A 63 -6.88 5.68 -6.05
C SER A 63 -6.66 4.85 -7.32
N ALA A 64 -7.45 3.79 -7.54
CA ALA A 64 -7.29 2.86 -8.66
C ALA A 64 -7.53 3.52 -10.04
N PHE A 65 -6.59 3.36 -10.97
CA PHE A 65 -6.73 3.89 -12.34
C PHE A 65 -5.92 3.11 -13.37
N LYS A 66 -6.18 3.38 -14.66
CA LYS A 66 -5.40 2.86 -15.79
C LYS A 66 -4.29 3.85 -16.12
N LYS A 67 -3.03 3.50 -15.86
CA LYS A 67 -1.90 4.40 -16.09
C LYS A 67 -1.38 4.35 -17.52
N ASP A 68 -1.32 3.15 -18.10
CA ASP A 68 -0.71 2.90 -19.40
C ASP A 68 -1.46 1.83 -20.21
N GLU A 69 -0.96 1.54 -21.40
CA GLU A 69 -1.54 0.54 -22.30
C GLU A 69 -1.54 -0.88 -21.70
N ASN A 70 -0.59 -1.21 -20.81
CA ASN A 70 -0.58 -2.51 -20.15
C ASN A 70 -1.73 -2.64 -19.15
N ASP A 71 -1.97 -1.60 -18.34
CA ASP A 71 -3.12 -1.55 -17.43
C ASP A 71 -4.46 -1.73 -18.17
N ILE A 72 -4.56 -1.15 -19.38
CA ILE A 72 -5.73 -1.30 -20.25
C ILE A 72 -5.82 -2.72 -20.80
N LYS A 73 -4.73 -3.20 -21.43
CA LYS A 73 -4.66 -4.51 -22.09
C LYS A 73 -4.96 -5.67 -21.14
N TYR A 74 -4.45 -5.61 -19.91
CA TYR A 74 -4.59 -6.70 -18.93
C TYR A 74 -5.69 -6.45 -17.89
N GLY A 75 -6.42 -5.33 -18.00
CA GLY A 75 -7.48 -5.00 -17.05
C GLY A 75 -6.98 -4.64 -15.65
N GLU A 76 -5.71 -4.27 -15.50
CA GLU A 76 -5.03 -3.96 -14.23
C GLU A 76 -5.04 -2.49 -13.80
N TYR A 77 -4.71 -2.23 -12.53
CA TYR A 77 -4.78 -0.89 -11.96
C TYR A 77 -3.45 -0.46 -11.35
N SER A 78 -3.14 0.81 -11.55
CA SER A 78 -2.13 1.56 -10.83
C SER A 78 -2.75 2.30 -9.64
N PHE A 79 -1.94 2.54 -8.59
CA PHE A 79 -2.38 3.09 -7.31
C PHE A 79 -1.40 4.16 -6.80
N THR A 80 -1.44 5.34 -7.41
CA THR A 80 -0.51 6.44 -7.07
C THR A 80 -0.83 6.98 -5.68
N ASP A 81 0.18 7.03 -4.81
CA ASP A 81 0.11 7.59 -3.44
C ASP A 81 -1.01 6.98 -2.57
N HIS A 82 -1.35 5.71 -2.80
CA HIS A 82 -2.39 4.99 -2.05
C HIS A 82 -2.10 4.89 -0.55
N GLU A 83 -0.84 4.97 -0.14
CA GLU A 83 -0.38 4.96 1.24
C GLU A 83 -0.82 6.25 1.96
N GLU A 84 -0.70 7.40 1.28
CA GLU A 84 -1.18 8.68 1.79
C GLU A 84 -2.72 8.70 1.80
N VAL A 85 -3.38 8.16 0.77
CA VAL A 85 -4.86 8.01 0.78
C VAL A 85 -5.31 7.15 1.96
N SER A 86 -4.64 6.03 2.23
CA SER A 86 -4.92 5.15 3.37
C SER A 86 -4.75 5.89 4.69
N TYR A 87 -3.65 6.63 4.87
CA TYR A 87 -3.43 7.47 6.04
C TYR A 87 -4.52 8.53 6.22
N GLN A 88 -4.92 9.24 5.16
CA GLN A 88 -5.96 10.27 5.23
C GLN A 88 -7.34 9.70 5.64
N ILE A 89 -7.63 8.45 5.30
CA ILE A 89 -8.86 7.75 5.75
C ILE A 89 -8.83 7.52 7.27
N ILE A 90 -7.68 7.13 7.82
CA ILE A 90 -7.58 6.67 9.23
C ILE A 90 -7.02 7.73 10.20
N LYS A 91 -6.46 8.84 9.71
CA LYS A 91 -5.69 9.81 10.53
C LYS A 91 -6.45 10.34 11.75
N ASN A 92 -7.76 10.52 11.60
CA ASN A 92 -8.65 11.10 12.61
C ASN A 92 -9.42 10.05 13.41
N TRP A 93 -9.13 8.75 13.24
CA TRP A 93 -9.78 7.71 14.02
C TRP A 93 -9.18 7.69 15.44
N PRO A 94 -9.97 7.98 16.49
CA PRO A 94 -9.45 8.15 17.85
C PRO A 94 -8.96 6.83 18.47
N PHE A 95 -9.45 5.70 17.96
CA PHE A 95 -9.07 4.35 18.41
C PHE A 95 -7.84 3.80 17.67
N MET A 96 -7.27 4.55 16.72
CA MET A 96 -6.11 4.12 15.94
C MET A 96 -4.82 4.70 16.52
N SER A 97 -3.87 3.84 16.87
CA SER A 97 -2.57 4.27 17.40
C SER A 97 -1.75 4.98 16.35
N GLU A 98 -0.90 5.92 16.78
CA GLU A 98 0.02 6.63 15.88
C GLU A 98 1.01 5.66 15.21
N TYR A 99 1.45 4.64 15.95
CA TYR A 99 2.23 3.54 15.41
C TYR A 99 1.53 2.89 14.19
N THR A 100 0.25 2.51 14.30
CA THR A 100 -0.46 1.91 13.16
C THR A 100 -0.57 2.89 11.99
N LYS A 101 -0.87 4.16 12.27
CA LYS A 101 -0.98 5.20 11.23
C LYS A 101 0.35 5.38 10.48
N ASN A 102 1.47 5.33 11.19
CA ASN A 102 2.81 5.41 10.61
C ASN A 102 3.13 4.19 9.74
N ILE A 103 2.83 2.97 10.20
CA ILE A 103 3.00 1.77 9.36
C ILE A 103 2.15 1.90 8.09
N VAL A 104 0.86 2.22 8.20
CA VAL A 104 -0.02 2.40 7.03
C VAL A 104 0.53 3.45 6.05
N ARG A 105 0.98 4.60 6.56
CA ARG A 105 1.48 5.70 5.72
C ARG A 105 2.80 5.40 5.04
N TYR A 106 3.68 4.64 5.70
CA TYR A 106 5.06 4.47 5.28
C TYR A 106 5.41 3.04 4.86
N HIS A 107 4.48 2.08 4.88
CA HIS A 107 4.76 0.67 4.57
C HIS A 107 5.45 0.45 3.21
N TYR A 108 5.22 1.31 2.22
CA TYR A 108 5.83 1.22 0.89
C TYR A 108 7.06 2.14 0.72
N LEU A 109 7.44 2.92 1.73
CA LEU A 109 8.48 3.95 1.66
C LEU A 109 9.82 3.40 1.19
N ILE A 110 10.22 2.23 1.70
CA ILE A 110 11.48 1.55 1.32
C ILE A 110 11.53 1.27 -0.19
N ARG A 111 10.40 0.83 -0.78
CA ARG A 111 10.31 0.56 -2.22
C ARG A 111 10.22 1.85 -3.03
N ASP A 112 9.50 2.85 -2.53
CA ASP A 112 9.35 4.16 -3.18
C ASP A 112 10.70 4.89 -3.27
N ILE A 113 11.54 4.83 -2.23
CA ILE A 113 12.91 5.37 -2.25
C ILE A 113 13.74 4.69 -3.36
N LYS A 114 13.72 3.36 -3.43
CA LYS A 114 14.46 2.59 -4.45
C LYS A 114 14.00 2.94 -5.87
N LYS A 115 12.69 3.09 -6.08
CA LYS A 115 12.09 3.41 -7.38
C LYS A 115 12.36 4.86 -7.79
N SER A 116 12.05 5.80 -6.91
CA SER A 116 12.21 7.24 -7.18
C SER A 116 13.66 7.64 -7.41
N LYS A 117 14.65 6.95 -6.82
CA LYS A 117 16.07 7.20 -7.11
C LYS A 117 16.41 7.07 -8.61
N LYS A 118 15.69 6.21 -9.33
CA LYS A 118 15.87 6.00 -10.79
C LYS A 118 14.97 6.89 -11.63
N GLU A 119 13.73 7.11 -11.20
CA GLU A 119 12.69 7.73 -12.04
C GLU A 119 12.45 9.21 -11.73
N ASN A 120 12.68 9.65 -10.49
CA ASN A 120 12.34 10.99 -10.01
C ASN A 120 13.18 11.38 -8.78
N TYR A 121 14.34 11.99 -9.03
CA TYR A 121 15.29 12.34 -7.97
C TYR A 121 14.71 13.29 -6.92
N LYS A 122 13.84 14.24 -7.31
CA LYS A 122 13.17 15.13 -6.36
C LYS A 122 12.26 14.37 -5.39
N ARG A 123 11.51 13.37 -5.88
CA ARG A 123 10.71 12.49 -5.01
C ARG A 123 11.61 11.67 -4.09
N TYR A 124 12.74 11.20 -4.60
CA TYR A 124 13.72 10.46 -3.80
C TYR A 124 14.24 11.27 -2.62
N GLU A 125 14.64 12.53 -2.82
CA GLU A 125 15.13 13.38 -1.72
C GLU A 125 14.08 13.56 -0.62
N VAL A 126 12.83 13.83 -1.01
CA VAL A 126 11.71 13.96 -0.05
C VAL A 126 11.49 12.66 0.73
N LYS A 127 11.46 11.51 0.04
CA LYS A 127 11.20 10.22 0.67
C LYS A 127 12.36 9.78 1.56
N LYS A 128 13.59 10.08 1.15
CA LYS A 128 14.81 9.82 1.92
C LYS A 128 14.82 10.64 3.21
N ALA A 129 14.48 11.93 3.15
CA ALA A 129 14.39 12.75 4.36
C ALA A 129 13.31 12.24 5.35
N ILE A 130 12.17 11.75 4.83
CA ILE A 130 11.16 11.10 5.68
C ILE A 130 11.77 9.86 6.34
N TRP A 131 12.42 8.98 5.58
CA TRP A 131 13.06 7.78 6.14
C TRP A 131 14.08 8.11 7.23
N GLU A 132 14.98 9.06 6.99
CA GLU A 132 16.01 9.50 7.95
C GLU A 132 15.42 10.15 9.21
N SER A 133 14.16 10.60 9.17
CA SER A 133 13.46 11.15 10.33
C SER A 133 12.74 10.12 11.21
N LEU A 134 12.58 8.88 10.73
CA LEU A 134 11.96 7.81 11.51
C LEU A 134 12.97 7.20 12.50
N SER A 135 12.47 6.64 13.60
CA SER A 135 13.33 5.92 14.55
C SER A 135 13.78 4.58 14.00
N ASP A 136 14.87 4.04 14.57
CA ASP A 136 15.41 2.73 14.19
C ASP A 136 14.35 1.63 14.38
N GLU A 137 13.55 1.69 15.45
CA GLU A 137 12.46 0.73 15.67
C GLU A 137 11.41 0.82 14.55
N MET A 138 11.09 2.02 14.07
CA MET A 138 10.15 2.17 12.96
C MET A 138 10.73 1.64 11.65
N HIS A 139 12.05 1.76 11.42
CA HIS A 139 12.69 1.12 10.26
C HIS A 139 12.52 -0.40 10.31
N GLU A 140 12.82 -1.03 11.45
CA GLU A 140 12.68 -2.47 11.64
C GLU A 140 11.24 -2.94 11.43
N GLU A 141 10.27 -2.19 11.96
CA GLU A 141 8.84 -2.52 11.83
C GLU A 141 8.35 -2.37 10.38
N LEU A 142 8.82 -1.37 9.63
CA LEU A 142 8.52 -1.21 8.22
C LEU A 142 9.13 -2.33 7.36
N GLU A 143 10.38 -2.72 7.64
CA GLU A 143 11.03 -3.85 6.98
C GLU A 143 10.29 -5.16 7.24
N ARG A 144 9.90 -5.40 8.50
CA ARG A 144 9.13 -6.58 8.89
C ARG A 144 7.76 -6.60 8.23
N PHE A 145 7.05 -5.49 8.23
CA PHE A 145 5.75 -5.39 7.57
C PHE A 145 5.86 -5.60 6.05
N LEU A 146 6.91 -5.08 5.42
CA LEU A 146 7.16 -5.27 3.98
C LEU A 146 7.29 -6.75 3.60
N LEU A 147 7.88 -7.57 4.48
CA LEU A 147 7.94 -9.02 4.29
C LEU A 147 6.54 -9.65 4.26
N TYR A 148 5.64 -9.25 5.17
CA TYR A 148 4.26 -9.76 5.18
C TYR A 148 3.46 -9.28 3.98
N ASP A 149 3.64 -8.03 3.56
CA ASP A 149 3.09 -7.49 2.32
C ASP A 149 3.52 -8.35 1.12
N ASP A 150 4.81 -8.65 1.00
CA ASP A 150 5.35 -9.50 -0.08
C ASP A 150 4.76 -10.92 -0.07
N LEU A 151 4.67 -11.56 1.09
CA LEU A 151 4.03 -12.88 1.22
C LEU A 151 2.53 -12.83 0.86
N GLY A 152 1.89 -11.70 1.11
CA GLY A 152 0.49 -11.43 0.78
C GLY A 152 0.18 -11.38 -0.72
N LYS A 153 1.18 -11.12 -1.58
CA LYS A 153 0.99 -10.95 -3.03
C LYS A 153 0.59 -12.22 -3.78
N GLY A 154 0.99 -13.38 -3.28
CA GLY A 154 0.80 -14.65 -3.98
C GLY A 154 1.73 -14.78 -5.20
N LYS A 155 1.31 -15.54 -6.21
CA LYS A 155 2.10 -15.71 -7.44
C LYS A 155 2.01 -14.46 -8.31
N LYS A 156 3.15 -13.99 -8.82
CA LYS A 156 3.20 -12.94 -9.85
C LYS A 156 2.36 -13.38 -11.06
N ARG A 157 1.52 -12.48 -11.59
CA ARG A 157 0.63 -12.80 -12.72
C ARG A 157 1.40 -12.93 -14.04
N ARG A 158 2.48 -12.17 -14.19
CA ARG A 158 3.44 -12.17 -15.32
C ARG A 158 4.66 -11.35 -14.91
#